data_AF-A0AA92W777-F1
#
_entry.id   AF-A0AA92W777-F1
#
_cell.length_a   1.000
_cell.length_b   1.000
_cell.length_c   1.000
_cell.angle_alpha   90.00
_cell.angle_beta   90.00
_cell.angle_gamma   90.00
#
_symmetry.space_group_name_H-M   'P 1'
#
loop_
_entity.id
_entity.type
_entity.pdbx_description
1 polymer ?
#
loop_
_entity_poly.entity_id
_entity_poly.type
_entity_poly.pdbx_seq_one_letter_code
_entity_poly.pdbx_strand_id
1 'polypeptide(L)'
;MKLVIEPMNTLPCRLEVFAINGKNANQNDFVYAYDHDIENAETDTCSDMQLEFKFITKEILDKYNITEEEYRVICYELKRVLREGKCDSCYITRILVQKYRALAIMRIISI
;
A
#
# COMPACT_ATOMS: atom_id res chain seq x y z
N MET A 1 4.08 -19.54 -14.44
CA MET A 1 2.96 -18.57 -14.28
C MET A 1 3.00 -17.46 -15.34
N LYS A 2 1.84 -16.91 -15.71
CA LYS A 2 1.71 -15.60 -16.41
C LYS A 2 1.27 -14.53 -15.41
N LEU A 3 1.96 -13.40 -15.34
CA LEU A 3 1.72 -12.34 -14.36
C LEU A 3 1.64 -10.98 -15.07
N VAL A 4 0.61 -10.19 -14.76
CA VAL A 4 0.43 -8.81 -15.22
C VAL A 4 0.16 -7.95 -14.00
N ILE A 5 0.94 -6.88 -13.81
CA ILE A 5 0.83 -5.94 -12.69
C ILE A 5 1.02 -4.53 -13.23
N GLU A 6 0.03 -3.67 -13.03
CA GLU A 6 0.09 -2.25 -13.39
C GLU A 6 -0.40 -1.42 -12.18
N PRO A 7 0.44 -0.54 -11.60
CA PRO A 7 0.04 0.31 -10.50
C PRO A 7 -0.87 1.44 -10.99
N MET A 8 -1.78 1.91 -10.14
CA MET A 8 -2.54 3.12 -10.44
C MET A 8 -1.60 4.34 -10.38
N ASN A 9 -1.72 5.26 -11.34
CA ASN A 9 -0.91 6.47 -11.37
C ASN A 9 -1.19 7.41 -10.19
N THR A 10 -2.46 7.57 -9.80
CA THR A 10 -2.89 8.49 -8.74
C THR A 10 -2.76 7.89 -7.33
N LEU A 11 -2.86 6.57 -7.21
CA LEU A 11 -2.77 5.81 -5.96
C LEU A 11 -1.74 4.69 -6.14
N PRO A 12 -0.43 4.99 -6.12
CA PRO A 12 0.60 4.01 -6.45
C PRO A 12 0.77 2.89 -5.40
N CYS A 13 0.01 2.95 -4.30
CA CYS A 13 -0.19 1.86 -3.35
C CYS A 13 -1.31 0.87 -3.75
N ARG A 14 -1.98 1.12 -4.89
CA ARG A 14 -3.04 0.30 -5.48
C ARG A 14 -2.69 -0.12 -6.91
N LEU A 15 -3.29 -1.21 -7.37
CA LEU A 15 -3.14 -1.71 -8.73
C LEU A 15 -4.35 -1.35 -9.58
N GLU A 16 -4.09 -0.89 -10.80
CA GLU A 16 -5.09 -0.72 -11.85
C GLU A 16 -5.37 -2.05 -12.52
N VAL A 17 -4.30 -2.80 -12.84
CA VAL A 17 -4.39 -4.15 -13.41
C VAL A 17 -3.58 -5.09 -12.55
N PHE A 18 -4.21 -6.20 -12.18
CA PHE A 18 -3.52 -7.32 -11.55
C PHE A 18 -4.13 -8.62 -12.03
N ALA A 19 -3.36 -9.43 -12.74
CA ALA A 19 -3.82 -10.72 -13.26
C ALA A 19 -2.76 -11.81 -13.11
N ILE A 20 -3.21 -12.99 -12.67
CA ILE A 20 -2.39 -14.19 -12.49
C ILE A 20 -3.01 -15.30 -13.33
N ASN A 21 -2.23 -15.89 -14.23
CA ASN A 21 -2.66 -16.96 -15.14
C ASN A 21 -3.94 -16.61 -15.93
N GLY A 22 -4.12 -15.33 -16.29
CA GLY A 22 -5.28 -14.83 -17.04
C GLY A 22 -6.54 -14.58 -16.20
N LYS A 23 -6.47 -14.76 -14.87
CA LYS A 23 -7.56 -14.41 -13.94
C LYS A 23 -7.25 -13.06 -13.27
N ASN A 24 -8.25 -12.19 -13.15
CA ASN A 24 -8.14 -10.99 -12.34
C ASN A 24 -7.85 -11.37 -10.89
N ALA A 25 -6.81 -10.77 -10.32
CA ALA A 25 -6.35 -11.01 -8.97
C ALA A 25 -6.64 -9.80 -8.08
N ASN A 26 -6.97 -10.06 -6.82
CA ASN A 26 -7.19 -9.02 -5.84
C ASN A 26 -5.89 -8.75 -5.08
N GLN A 27 -5.41 -7.51 -5.10
CA GLN A 27 -4.23 -7.09 -4.31
C GLN A 27 -4.37 -7.47 -2.83
N ASN A 28 -5.58 -7.35 -2.28
CA ASN A 28 -5.86 -7.65 -0.87
C ASN A 28 -5.76 -9.13 -0.52
N ASP A 29 -5.60 -10.02 -1.50
CA ASP A 29 -5.29 -11.44 -1.24
C ASP A 29 -3.82 -11.64 -0.83
N PHE A 30 -2.94 -10.73 -1.25
CA PHE A 30 -1.49 -10.82 -1.05
C PHE A 30 -0.95 -9.79 -0.05
N VAL A 31 -1.64 -8.67 0.10
CA VAL A 31 -1.15 -7.50 0.85
C VAL A 31 -2.26 -6.94 1.74
N TYR A 32 -1.96 -6.69 3.01
CA TYR A 32 -2.71 -5.76 3.85
C TYR A 32 -2.24 -4.34 3.52
N ALA A 33 -3.17 -3.46 3.19
CA ALA A 33 -2.90 -2.04 3.02
C ALA A 33 -3.64 -1.28 4.10
N TYR A 34 -2.92 -0.56 4.94
CA TYR A 34 -3.48 0.21 6.04
C TYR A 34 -2.78 1.56 6.17
N ASP A 35 -3.54 2.55 6.61
CA ASP A 35 -3.01 3.86 6.94
C ASP A 35 -2.54 3.84 8.40
N HIS A 36 -1.22 3.92 8.60
CA HIS A 36 -0.62 3.88 9.93
C HIS A 36 -0.87 5.18 10.72
N ASP A 37 -1.30 6.24 10.06
CA ASP A 37 -1.54 7.56 10.66
C ASP A 37 -2.94 8.10 10.34
N ILE A 38 -3.93 7.20 10.33
CA ILE A 38 -5.31 7.51 9.97
C ILE A 38 -5.93 8.62 10.82
N GLU A 39 -5.51 8.77 12.08
CA GLU A 39 -6.00 9.82 12.99
C GLU A 39 -5.64 11.24 12.52
N ASN A 40 -4.57 11.36 11.73
CA ASN A 40 -4.13 12.62 11.15
C ASN A 40 -4.46 12.74 9.65
N ALA A 41 -5.13 11.73 9.06
CA ALA A 41 -5.60 11.81 7.69
C ALA A 41 -6.78 12.80 7.60
N GLU A 42 -6.78 13.65 6.56
CA GLU A 42 -8.00 14.38 6.21
C GLU A 42 -9.08 13.38 5.76
N THR A 43 -10.35 13.77 5.88
CA THR A 43 -11.49 12.91 5.51
C THR A 43 -11.31 12.41 4.07
N ASP A 44 -11.42 11.09 3.88
CA ASP A 44 -11.24 10.40 2.59
C ASP A 44 -9.82 10.42 1.98
N THR A 45 -8.77 10.63 2.79
CA THR A 45 -7.37 10.70 2.33
C THR A 45 -6.44 9.67 2.98
N CYS A 46 -5.26 9.44 2.36
CA CYS A 46 -4.14 8.66 2.93
C CYS A 46 -3.14 9.58 3.65
N SER A 47 -2.75 9.28 4.90
CA SER A 47 -1.70 9.97 5.65
C SER A 47 -0.35 9.25 5.56
N ASP A 48 -0.31 7.97 5.92
CA ASP A 48 0.89 7.12 5.86
C ASP A 48 0.52 5.68 5.48
N MET A 49 0.22 5.46 4.20
CA MET A 49 -0.17 4.15 3.69
C MET A 49 1.03 3.18 3.73
N GLN A 50 0.87 2.11 4.50
CA GLN A 50 1.82 1.02 4.65
C GLN A 50 1.26 -0.27 4.03
N LEU A 51 2.16 -1.13 3.55
CA LEU A 51 1.82 -2.40 2.92
C LEU A 51 2.50 -3.56 3.66
N GLU A 52 1.73 -4.56 4.03
CA GLU A 52 2.22 -5.76 4.70
C GLU A 52 1.82 -7.02 3.94
N PHE A 53 2.80 -7.84 3.56
CA PHE A 53 2.55 -9.06 2.80
C PHE A 53 1.95 -10.15 3.68
N LYS A 54 0.87 -10.77 3.18
CA LYS A 54 0.19 -11.86 3.87
C LYS A 54 1.00 -13.14 3.82
N PHE A 55 0.83 -13.95 4.85
CA PHE A 55 1.29 -15.33 4.82
C PHE A 55 0.59 -16.12 3.72
N ILE A 56 1.35 -17.00 3.10
CA ILE A 56 0.85 -17.93 2.10
C ILE A 56 -0.21 -18.85 2.70
N THR A 57 -1.29 -19.08 1.95
CA THR A 57 -2.33 -20.05 2.31
C THR A 57 -2.63 -20.95 1.11
N LYS A 58 -3.02 -22.20 1.40
CA LYS A 58 -3.44 -23.15 0.37
C LYS A 58 -4.60 -22.61 -0.48
N GLU A 59 -5.53 -21.89 0.13
CA GLU A 59 -6.66 -21.26 -0.56
C GLU A 59 -6.19 -20.31 -1.68
N ILE A 60 -5.19 -19.46 -1.41
CA ILE A 60 -4.66 -18.54 -2.42
C ILE A 60 -3.91 -19.28 -3.53
N LEU A 61 -3.16 -20.32 -3.18
CA LEU A 61 -2.48 -21.17 -4.16
C LEU A 61 -3.48 -21.84 -5.11
N ASP A 62 -4.53 -22.43 -4.56
CA ASP A 62 -5.58 -23.12 -5.32
C ASP A 62 -6.39 -22.11 -6.16
N LYS A 63 -6.73 -20.93 -5.60
CA LYS A 63 -7.49 -19.86 -6.27
C LYS A 63 -6.84 -19.43 -7.59
N TYR A 64 -5.53 -19.22 -7.56
CA TYR A 64 -4.77 -18.73 -8.72
C TYR A 64 -4.02 -19.84 -9.48
N ASN A 65 -4.09 -21.08 -9.02
CA ASN A 65 -3.36 -22.23 -9.55
C ASN A 65 -1.86 -21.92 -9.66
N ILE A 66 -1.25 -21.57 -8.53
CA ILE A 66 0.17 -21.21 -8.39
C ILE A 66 0.83 -22.05 -7.31
N THR A 67 2.16 -22.17 -7.40
CA THR A 67 3.00 -22.80 -6.39
C THR A 67 3.42 -21.81 -5.30
N GLU A 68 3.99 -22.31 -4.20
CA GLU A 68 4.54 -21.43 -3.15
C GLU A 68 5.66 -20.52 -3.65
N GLU A 69 6.50 -21.02 -4.56
CA GLU A 69 7.58 -20.25 -5.15
C GLU A 69 7.02 -19.12 -6.05
N GLU A 70 6.00 -19.42 -6.84
CA GLU A 70 5.30 -18.41 -7.65
C GLU A 70 4.60 -17.36 -6.77
N TYR A 71 4.03 -17.75 -5.63
CA TYR A 71 3.48 -16.80 -4.65
C TYR A 71 4.56 -15.84 -4.14
N ARG A 72 5.75 -16.35 -3.80
CA ARG A 72 6.88 -15.50 -3.35
C ARG A 72 7.33 -14.53 -4.43
N VAL A 73 7.39 -14.99 -5.68
CA VAL A 73 7.68 -14.13 -6.85
C VAL A 73 6.63 -13.03 -6.99
N ILE A 74 5.33 -13.36 -6.88
CA ILE A 74 4.26 -12.35 -6.92
C ILE A 74 4.47 -11.29 -5.83
N CYS A 75 4.71 -11.71 -4.58
CA CYS A 75 4.95 -10.78 -3.47
C CYS A 75 6.17 -9.88 -3.72
N TYR A 76 7.26 -10.44 -4.26
CA TYR A 76 8.45 -9.67 -4.62
C TYR A 76 8.15 -8.61 -5.70
N GLU A 77 7.44 -9.00 -6.75
CA GLU A 77 7.05 -8.10 -7.84
C GLU A 77 6.09 -7.00 -7.38
N LEU A 78 5.10 -7.34 -6.55
CA LEU A 78 4.21 -6.39 -5.89
C LEU A 78 4.99 -5.37 -5.05
N LYS A 79 5.98 -5.82 -4.28
CA LYS A 79 6.84 -4.95 -3.46
C LYS A 79 7.67 -3.98 -4.31
N ARG A 80 8.08 -4.41 -5.52
CA ARG A 80 8.85 -3.57 -6.44
C ARG A 80 7.98 -2.50 -7.10
N VAL A 81 6.73 -2.83 -7.42
CA VAL A 81 5.83 -1.98 -8.19
C VAL A 81 5.04 -1.01 -7.30
N LEU A 82 4.50 -1.51 -6.19
CA LEU A 82 3.71 -0.70 -5.27
C LEU A 82 4.60 0.27 -4.49
N ARG A 83 4.06 1.45 -4.19
CA ARG A 83 4.77 2.50 -3.45
C ARG A 83 4.01 2.89 -2.19
N GLU A 84 4.60 2.58 -1.04
CA GLU A 84 4.15 3.04 0.29
C GLU A 84 4.42 4.53 0.49
N GLY A 85 3.52 5.22 1.20
CA GLY A 85 3.73 6.61 1.64
C GLY A 85 4.04 7.65 0.55
N LYS A 86 3.75 7.33 -0.72
CA LYS A 86 4.13 8.15 -1.90
C LYS A 86 2.95 8.61 -2.74
N CYS A 87 1.70 8.43 -2.29
CA CYS A 87 0.55 9.15 -2.85
C CYS A 87 0.71 10.66 -2.55
N ASP A 88 0.24 11.55 -3.42
CA ASP A 88 0.27 13.00 -3.18
C ASP A 88 -0.39 13.36 -1.85
N SER A 89 -1.47 12.66 -1.52
CA SER A 89 -2.15 12.74 -0.23
C SER A 89 -1.22 12.41 0.94
N CYS A 90 -0.52 11.27 0.94
CA CYS A 90 0.44 10.92 2.00
C CYS A 90 1.54 11.98 2.13
N TYR A 91 2.00 12.51 0.99
CA TYR A 91 3.03 13.55 0.98
C TYR A 91 2.53 14.85 1.63
N ILE A 92 1.34 15.32 1.24
CA ILE A 92 0.73 16.54 1.76
C ILE A 92 0.45 16.41 3.26
N THR A 93 -0.23 15.34 3.68
CA THR A 93 -0.59 15.12 5.08
C THR A 93 0.67 15.07 5.96
N ARG A 94 1.71 14.36 5.53
CA ARG A 94 2.97 14.29 6.27
C ARG A 94 3.62 15.66 6.46
N ILE A 95 3.57 16.55 5.48
CA ILE A 95 4.07 17.93 5.59
C ILE A 95 3.21 18.76 6.54
N LEU A 96 1.88 18.69 6.40
CA LEU A 96 0.95 19.45 7.23
C LEU A 96 1.09 19.05 8.71
N VAL A 97 1.09 17.76 9.02
CA VAL A 97 1.27 17.24 10.38
C VAL A 97 2.60 17.72 10.98
N GLN A 98 3.70 17.66 10.23
CA GLN A 98 4.99 18.17 10.71
C GLN A 98 4.97 19.67 11.00
N LYS A 99 4.33 20.48 10.13
CA LYS A 99 4.18 21.93 10.34
C LYS A 99 3.33 22.23 11.57
N TYR A 100 2.18 21.58 11.75
CA TYR A 100 1.31 21.79 12.91
C TYR A 100 2.01 21.37 14.22
N ARG A 101 2.73 20.25 14.23
CA ARG A 101 3.53 19.84 15.40
C ARG A 101 4.63 20.85 15.74
N ALA A 102 5.36 21.36 14.74
CA ALA A 102 6.37 22.39 14.96
C ALA A 102 5.77 23.69 15.51
N LEU A 103 4.62 24.13 14.98
CA LEU A 103 3.88 25.29 15.48
C LEU A 103 3.39 25.10 16.92
N ALA A 104 2.89 23.91 17.26
CA ALA A 104 2.46 23.58 18.61
C ALA A 104 3.63 23.61 19.61
N ILE A 105 4.78 23.04 19.23
CA ILE A 105 6.01 23.08 20.04
C ILE A 105 6.49 24.51 20.26
N MET A 106 6.55 25.33 19.20
CA MET A 106 6.94 26.74 19.33
C MET A 106 6.01 27.51 20.27
N ARG A 107 4.70 27.22 20.25
CA ARG A 107 3.73 27.81 21.18
C ARG A 107 3.94 27.39 22.63
N ILE A 108 4.38 26.16 22.88
CA ILE A 108 4.68 25.65 24.22
C ILE A 108 5.97 26.26 24.78
N ILE A 109 7.01 26.40 23.95
CA ILE A 109 8.32 26.94 24.37
C ILE A 109 8.28 28.48 24.57
N SER A 110 7.28 29.16 24.02
CA SER A 110 7.09 30.61 24.15
C SER A 110 6.31 31.02 25.41
N ILE A 111 6.07 30.10 26.34
CA ILE A 111 5.41 30.30 27.65
C ILE A 111 6.45 30.06 28.75
#